data_AF-A0A7S2WVC8-F1
#
_entry.id   AF-A0A7S2WVC8-F1
#
_cell.length_a   1.000
_cell.length_b   1.000
_cell.length_c   1.000
_cell.angle_alpha   90.00
_cell.angle_beta   90.00
_cell.angle_gamma   90.00
#
_symmetry.space_group_name_H-M   'P 1'
#
loop_
_entity.id
_entity.type
_entity.pdbx_description
1 polymer ?
#
loop_
_entity_poly.entity_id
_entity_poly.type
_entity_poly.pdbx_seq_one_letter_code
_entity_poly.pdbx_strand_id
1 'polypeptide(L)'
;GLLRASRELVDSGLVRAVGLCNCSTEHARVALRILGDRLVAVQNHFSLWARQAEKPAPRPPVAKSNKAGMLAFCEAHGLIFMPHGAMGGHAARNGRRDLAKDCPALSALARTKDCSEHALVLSWMRHRHPCIVHIPGVRSQKHVLDLANSAHIRLTEAEAKLIDQIKPNTA
;
A
#
# COMPACT_ATOMS: atom_id res chain seq x y z
N GLY A 1 -1.90 -28.49 -1.14
CA GLY A 1 -1.24 -27.25 -1.63
C GLY A 1 -1.59 -26.11 -0.72
N LEU A 2 -0.72 -25.10 -0.56
CA LEU A 2 -0.82 -24.07 0.49
C LEU A 2 -2.22 -23.44 0.63
N LEU A 3 -2.86 -23.04 -0.48
CA LEU A 3 -4.20 -22.41 -0.44
C LEU A 3 -5.31 -23.35 0.05
N ARG A 4 -5.19 -24.67 -0.17
CA ARG A 4 -6.16 -25.65 0.37
C ARG A 4 -5.98 -25.81 1.88
N ALA A 5 -4.72 -25.88 2.35
CA ALA A 5 -4.43 -25.88 3.77
C ALA A 5 -4.95 -24.60 4.45
N SER A 6 -4.77 -23.42 3.83
CA SER A 6 -5.35 -22.17 4.34
C SER A 6 -6.88 -22.20 4.41
N ARG A 7 -7.54 -22.87 3.46
CA ARG A 7 -9.00 -23.06 3.50
C ARG A 7 -9.41 -23.97 4.67
N GLU A 8 -8.71 -25.08 4.88
CA GLU A 8 -8.95 -25.99 6.01
C GLU A 8 -8.81 -25.29 7.37
N LEU A 9 -7.87 -24.34 7.49
CA LEU A 9 -7.73 -23.52 8.70
C LEU A 9 -8.91 -22.57 8.94
N VAL A 10 -9.54 -22.08 7.86
CA VAL A 10 -10.76 -21.28 7.97
C VAL A 10 -11.94 -22.18 8.32
N ASP A 11 -12.06 -23.31 7.62
CA ASP A 11 -13.17 -24.26 7.80
C ASP A 11 -13.17 -24.90 9.21
N SER A 12 -12.00 -25.05 9.83
CA SER A 12 -11.86 -25.47 11.23
C SER A 12 -12.08 -24.37 12.26
N GLY A 13 -12.23 -23.11 11.82
CA GLY A 13 -12.42 -21.95 12.69
C GLY A 13 -11.15 -21.43 13.37
N LEU A 14 -9.97 -21.99 13.06
CA LEU A 14 -8.70 -21.54 13.65
C LEU A 14 -8.31 -20.13 13.19
N VAL A 15 -8.69 -19.75 11.96
CA VAL A 15 -8.57 -18.39 11.45
C VAL A 15 -9.87 -17.94 10.80
N ARG A 16 -10.15 -16.63 10.82
CA ARG A 16 -11.38 -16.09 10.22
C ARG A 16 -11.26 -15.80 8.72
N ALA A 17 -10.05 -15.49 8.27
CA ALA A 17 -9.80 -15.05 6.89
C ALA A 17 -8.33 -15.24 6.52
N VAL A 18 -8.04 -15.13 5.23
CA VAL A 18 -6.71 -15.30 4.64
C VAL A 18 -6.32 -14.05 3.86
N GLY A 19 -5.05 -13.67 3.96
CA GLY A 19 -4.44 -12.65 3.11
C GLY A 19 -3.23 -13.21 2.35
N LEU A 20 -2.87 -12.57 1.24
CA LEU A 20 -1.65 -12.87 0.50
C LEU A 20 -0.58 -11.81 0.75
N CYS A 21 0.68 -12.18 0.61
CA CYS A 21 1.79 -11.24 0.65
C CYS A 21 2.72 -11.49 -0.55
N ASN A 22 3.28 -10.41 -1.13
CA ASN A 22 4.25 -10.46 -2.21
C ASN A 22 3.78 -11.23 -3.48
N CYS A 23 2.50 -11.14 -3.83
CA CYS A 23 1.89 -11.92 -4.89
C CYS A 23 1.63 -11.12 -6.19
N SER A 24 1.53 -11.80 -7.34
CA SER A 24 1.04 -11.22 -8.60
C SER A 24 -0.49 -11.30 -8.67
N THR A 25 -1.09 -10.60 -9.64
CA THR A 25 -2.54 -10.69 -9.90
C THR A 25 -2.98 -12.11 -10.29
N GLU A 26 -2.12 -12.93 -10.90
CA GLU A 26 -2.46 -14.34 -11.16
C GLU A 26 -2.52 -15.16 -9.89
N HIS A 27 -1.58 -14.96 -8.96
CA HIS A 27 -1.64 -15.61 -7.65
C HIS A 27 -2.94 -15.21 -6.92
N ALA A 28 -3.29 -13.93 -6.93
CA ALA A 28 -4.52 -13.44 -6.31
C ALA A 28 -5.77 -14.03 -6.97
N ARG A 29 -5.80 -14.15 -8.31
CA ARG A 29 -6.90 -14.79 -9.05
C ARG A 29 -7.06 -16.27 -8.70
N VAL A 30 -5.96 -17.01 -8.58
CA VAL A 30 -5.99 -18.42 -8.16
C VAL A 30 -6.46 -18.55 -6.71
N ALA A 31 -5.97 -17.70 -5.82
CA ALA A 31 -6.40 -17.67 -4.43
C ALA A 31 -7.89 -17.35 -4.30
N LEU A 32 -8.39 -16.34 -5.01
CA LEU A 32 -9.81 -15.98 -5.01
C LEU A 32 -10.69 -17.14 -5.47
N ARG A 33 -10.27 -17.90 -6.49
CA ARG A 33 -10.99 -19.09 -6.96
C ARG A 33 -11.08 -20.20 -5.89
N ILE A 34 -10.04 -20.37 -5.08
CA ILE A 34 -9.95 -21.46 -4.10
C ILE A 34 -10.59 -21.08 -2.76
N LEU A 35 -10.36 -19.84 -2.31
CA LEU A 35 -10.74 -19.33 -1.01
C LEU A 35 -12.10 -18.62 -1.02
N GLY A 36 -12.50 -18.04 -2.15
CA GLY A 36 -13.72 -17.25 -2.25
C GLY A 36 -13.65 -15.99 -1.38
N ASP A 37 -14.74 -15.74 -0.65
CA ASP A 37 -14.92 -14.68 0.35
C ASP A 37 -13.93 -14.74 1.53
N ARG A 38 -13.28 -15.89 1.74
CA ARG A 38 -12.24 -16.06 2.77
C ARG A 38 -10.94 -15.30 2.44
N LEU A 39 -10.72 -14.88 1.19
CA LEU A 39 -9.60 -14.03 0.81
C LEU A 39 -9.99 -12.56 1.03
N VAL A 40 -9.32 -11.86 1.95
CA VAL A 40 -9.73 -10.50 2.35
C VAL A 40 -8.69 -9.42 2.07
N ALA A 41 -7.43 -9.78 1.89
CA ALA A 41 -6.35 -8.80 1.76
C ALA A 41 -5.18 -9.27 0.91
N VAL A 42 -4.49 -8.29 0.31
CA VAL A 42 -3.18 -8.46 -0.32
C VAL A 42 -2.21 -7.44 0.25
N GLN A 43 -1.04 -7.90 0.68
CA GLN A 43 0.06 -7.05 1.12
C GLN A 43 1.17 -7.03 0.07
N ASN A 44 1.42 -5.88 -0.56
CA ASN A 44 2.41 -5.71 -1.62
C ASN A 44 3.15 -4.37 -1.48
N HIS A 45 4.29 -4.23 -2.15
CA HIS A 45 5.09 -3.01 -2.09
C HIS A 45 4.37 -1.87 -2.81
N PHE A 46 4.16 -0.77 -2.10
CA PHE A 46 3.67 0.47 -2.69
C PHE A 46 4.19 1.67 -1.90
N SER A 47 4.78 2.65 -2.59
CA SER A 47 5.29 3.92 -2.03
C SER A 47 5.51 4.94 -3.14
N LEU A 48 5.90 6.18 -2.80
CA LEU A 48 6.34 7.16 -3.79
C LEU A 48 7.52 6.65 -4.64
N TRP A 49 8.39 5.80 -4.07
CA TRP A 49 9.51 5.17 -4.79
C TRP A 49 9.14 3.86 -5.49
N ALA A 50 7.95 3.29 -5.23
CA ALA A 50 7.55 1.98 -5.72
C ALA A 50 6.08 1.98 -6.13
N ARG A 51 5.82 2.44 -7.36
CA ARG A 51 4.47 2.61 -7.92
C ARG A 51 4.08 1.51 -8.90
N GLN A 52 4.68 0.31 -8.82
CA GLN A 52 4.34 -0.76 -9.76
C GLN A 52 2.88 -1.23 -9.57
N ALA A 53 2.40 -1.31 -8.33
CA ALA A 53 1.08 -1.88 -8.00
C ALA A 53 -0.12 -1.13 -8.62
N GLU A 54 0.03 0.18 -8.86
CA GLU A 54 -0.99 1.04 -9.47
C GLU A 54 -0.95 1.04 -11.00
N LYS A 55 0.12 0.50 -11.62
CA LYS A 55 0.21 0.46 -13.08
C LYS A 55 -0.81 -0.52 -13.66
N PRO A 56 -1.27 -0.35 -14.91
CA PRO A 56 -2.15 -1.31 -15.56
C PRO A 56 -1.56 -2.72 -15.57
N ALA A 57 -2.43 -3.74 -15.40
CA ALA A 57 -2.01 -5.14 -15.50
C ALA A 57 -1.46 -5.41 -16.92
N PRO A 58 -0.29 -6.07 -17.06
CA PRO A 58 0.22 -6.43 -18.37
C PRO A 58 -0.56 -7.60 -18.97
N ARG A 59 -0.41 -7.81 -20.29
CA ARG A 59 -0.90 -9.04 -20.93
C ARG A 59 -0.05 -10.23 -20.48
N PRO A 60 -0.65 -11.38 -20.12
CA PRO A 60 0.09 -12.59 -19.79
C PRO A 60 0.97 -13.09 -20.96
N PRO A 61 2.06 -13.83 -20.66
CA PRO A 61 2.51 -14.22 -19.32
C PRO A 61 3.23 -13.07 -18.60
N VAL A 62 3.04 -12.93 -17.28
CA VAL A 62 3.80 -11.96 -16.48
C VAL A 62 4.67 -12.66 -15.44
N ALA A 63 5.79 -12.03 -15.07
CA ALA A 63 6.64 -12.55 -14.02
C ALA A 63 5.87 -12.65 -12.69
N LYS A 64 6.05 -13.73 -11.94
CA LYS A 64 5.42 -13.92 -10.61
C LYS A 64 5.73 -12.80 -9.61
N SER A 65 6.85 -12.11 -9.81
CA SER A 65 7.25 -10.95 -8.99
C SER A 65 6.48 -9.68 -9.35
N ASN A 66 5.84 -9.59 -10.52
CA ASN A 66 5.14 -8.40 -11.01
C ASN A 66 3.94 -8.04 -10.12
N LYS A 67 3.87 -6.77 -9.72
CA LYS A 67 2.79 -6.24 -8.88
C LYS A 67 1.76 -5.40 -9.63
N ALA A 68 1.99 -5.11 -10.92
CA ALA A 68 1.13 -4.26 -11.72
C ALA A 68 -0.30 -4.82 -11.81
N GLY A 69 -1.26 -3.90 -11.70
CA GLY A 69 -2.68 -4.17 -11.66
C GLY A 69 -3.21 -4.58 -10.29
N MET A 70 -2.36 -4.74 -9.26
CA MET A 70 -2.84 -5.25 -7.97
C MET A 70 -3.80 -4.30 -7.27
N LEU A 71 -3.58 -2.98 -7.35
CA LEU A 71 -4.50 -2.02 -6.72
C LEU A 71 -5.90 -2.08 -7.36
N ALA A 72 -5.95 -2.01 -8.70
CA ALA A 72 -7.19 -2.17 -9.46
C ALA A 72 -7.86 -3.53 -9.22
N PHE A 73 -7.07 -4.61 -9.10
CA PHE A 73 -7.57 -5.94 -8.77
C PHE A 73 -8.21 -5.96 -7.38
N CYS A 74 -7.57 -5.35 -6.37
CA CYS A 74 -8.11 -5.28 -5.02
C CYS A 74 -9.43 -4.48 -4.99
N GLU A 75 -9.48 -3.33 -5.66
CA GLU A 75 -10.70 -2.51 -5.78
C GLU A 75 -11.84 -3.28 -6.46
N ALA A 76 -11.57 -3.94 -7.59
CA ALA A 76 -12.57 -4.69 -8.35
C ALA A 76 -13.14 -5.91 -7.61
N HIS A 77 -12.40 -6.45 -6.64
CA HIS A 77 -12.77 -7.65 -5.90
C HIS A 77 -13.08 -7.39 -4.41
N GLY A 78 -13.14 -6.12 -3.99
CA GLY A 78 -13.43 -5.76 -2.61
C GLY A 78 -12.35 -6.22 -1.61
N LEU A 79 -11.11 -6.40 -2.07
CA LEU A 79 -9.99 -6.80 -1.22
C LEU A 79 -9.30 -5.57 -0.62
N ILE A 80 -8.80 -5.71 0.60
CA ILE A 80 -7.92 -4.72 1.20
C ILE A 80 -6.53 -4.80 0.55
N PHE A 81 -5.96 -3.64 0.18
CA PHE A 81 -4.55 -3.55 -0.17
C PHE A 81 -3.74 -2.98 1.00
N MET A 82 -2.75 -3.73 1.49
CA MET A 82 -1.86 -3.29 2.57
C MET A 82 -0.48 -2.96 2.00
N PRO A 83 -0.10 -1.66 1.89
CA PRO A 83 1.19 -1.28 1.37
C PRO A 83 2.29 -1.58 2.38
N HIS A 84 3.17 -2.54 2.08
CA HIS A 84 4.42 -2.66 2.83
C HIS A 84 5.47 -1.70 2.26
N GLY A 85 6.30 -1.11 3.12
CA GLY A 85 7.33 -0.16 2.69
C GLY A 85 6.81 1.20 2.23
N ALA A 86 5.60 1.60 2.67
CA ALA A 86 4.95 2.88 2.32
C ALA A 86 5.85 4.12 2.44
N MET A 87 6.76 4.11 3.41
CA MET A 87 7.71 5.21 3.68
C MET A 87 9.10 5.01 3.03
N GLY A 88 9.21 4.18 1.99
CA GLY A 88 10.50 3.89 1.32
C GLY A 88 11.19 2.62 1.82
N GLY A 89 10.56 1.87 2.72
CA GLY A 89 10.96 0.51 3.11
C GLY A 89 12.32 0.41 3.79
N HIS A 90 13.10 -0.63 3.43
CA HIS A 90 14.41 -0.88 4.04
C HIS A 90 15.42 0.24 3.78
N ALA A 91 15.33 0.92 2.63
CA ALA A 91 16.21 2.06 2.33
C ALA A 91 15.97 3.23 3.31
N ALA A 92 14.71 3.53 3.64
CA ALA A 92 14.40 4.56 4.64
C ALA A 92 14.87 4.17 6.05
N ARG A 93 14.70 2.90 6.43
CA ARG A 93 15.19 2.39 7.73
C ARG A 93 16.71 2.51 7.92
N ASN A 94 17.47 2.51 6.83
CA ASN A 94 18.92 2.67 6.86
C ASN A 94 19.37 4.08 6.46
N GLY A 95 18.46 5.07 6.45
CA GLY A 95 18.78 6.47 6.18
C GLY A 95 19.11 6.82 4.72
N ARG A 96 18.90 5.90 3.76
CA ARG A 96 19.13 6.11 2.32
C ARG A 96 17.95 6.77 1.60
N ARG A 97 16.80 6.84 2.27
CA ARG A 97 15.61 7.55 1.79
C ARG A 97 15.02 8.33 2.95
N ASP A 98 14.58 9.54 2.66
CA ASP A 98 13.99 10.44 3.63
C ASP A 98 12.96 11.31 2.90
N LEU A 99 11.69 11.24 3.33
CA LEU A 99 10.62 11.98 2.65
C LEU A 99 10.88 13.49 2.62
N ALA A 100 11.43 14.05 3.71
CA ALA A 100 11.66 15.48 3.81
C ALA A 100 12.78 15.95 2.87
N LYS A 101 13.85 15.14 2.73
CA LYS A 101 14.99 15.42 1.84
C LYS A 101 14.70 15.10 0.37
N ASP A 102 14.07 13.96 0.12
CA ASP A 102 13.90 13.43 -1.24
C ASP A 102 12.67 14.02 -1.94
N CYS A 103 11.72 14.58 -1.20
CA CYS A 103 10.46 15.11 -1.73
C CYS A 103 10.15 16.54 -1.24
N PRO A 104 10.94 17.59 -1.61
CA PRO A 104 10.74 18.96 -1.10
C PRO A 104 9.32 19.53 -1.31
N ALA A 105 8.68 19.18 -2.44
CA ALA A 105 7.31 19.59 -2.73
C ALA A 105 6.29 18.96 -1.77
N LEU A 106 6.52 17.71 -1.35
CA LEU A 106 5.71 17.04 -0.32
C LEU A 106 5.86 17.77 1.01
N SER A 107 7.10 18.12 1.40
CA SER A 107 7.40 18.83 2.65
C SER A 107 6.76 20.22 2.69
N ALA A 108 6.74 20.93 1.55
CA ALA A 108 6.06 22.22 1.43
C ALA A 108 4.54 22.09 1.63
N LEU A 109 3.93 21.08 1.01
CA LEU A 109 2.50 20.80 1.18
C LEU A 109 2.17 20.34 2.61
N ALA A 110 3.02 19.52 3.21
CA ALA A 110 2.87 19.05 4.59
C ALA A 110 2.86 20.20 5.59
N ARG A 111 3.77 21.18 5.43
CA ARG A 111 3.78 22.43 6.21
C ARG A 111 2.50 23.24 6.04
N THR A 112 2.00 23.37 4.81
CA THR A 112 0.76 24.11 4.52
C THR A 112 -0.45 23.45 5.18
N LYS A 113 -0.42 22.12 5.34
CA LYS A 113 -1.47 21.33 5.97
C LYS A 113 -1.29 21.07 7.46
N ASP A 114 -0.23 21.62 8.08
CA ASP A 114 0.13 21.37 9.47
C ASP A 114 0.15 19.86 9.83
N CYS A 115 0.84 19.08 9.00
CA CYS A 115 0.98 17.64 9.19
C CYS A 115 2.39 17.16 8.80
N SER A 116 2.75 15.93 9.18
CA SER A 116 4.00 15.33 8.73
C SER A 116 3.92 14.84 7.28
N GLU A 117 5.07 14.73 6.61
CA GLU A 117 5.19 14.11 5.28
C GLU A 117 4.67 12.67 5.29
N HIS A 118 4.86 11.96 6.40
CA HIS A 118 4.43 10.58 6.56
C HIS A 118 2.90 10.50 6.59
N ALA A 119 2.24 11.32 7.42
CA ALA A 119 0.79 11.38 7.49
C ALA A 119 0.18 11.82 6.14
N LEU A 120 0.81 12.77 5.46
CA LEU A 120 0.39 13.22 4.14
C LEU A 120 0.48 12.13 3.08
N VAL A 121 1.54 11.32 3.07
CA VAL A 121 1.68 10.16 2.16
C VAL A 121 0.59 9.12 2.42
N LEU A 122 0.28 8.83 3.69
CA LEU A 122 -0.81 7.89 4.02
C LEU A 122 -2.16 8.41 3.51
N SER A 123 -2.44 9.70 3.70
CA SER A 123 -3.65 10.34 3.19
C SER A 123 -3.72 10.30 1.66
N TRP A 124 -2.62 10.59 0.96
CA TRP A 124 -2.52 10.50 -0.50
C TRP A 124 -2.82 9.11 -1.04
N MET A 125 -2.21 8.08 -0.46
CA MET A 125 -2.47 6.69 -0.88
C MET A 125 -3.95 6.33 -0.75
N ARG A 126 -4.58 6.67 0.37
CA ARG A 126 -6.01 6.39 0.61
C ARG A 126 -6.94 7.24 -0.27
N HIS A 127 -6.56 8.48 -0.55
CA HIS A 127 -7.30 9.35 -1.46
C HIS A 127 -7.32 8.77 -2.88
N ARG A 128 -6.18 8.25 -3.37
CA ARG A 128 -6.10 7.59 -4.68
C ARG A 128 -6.79 6.24 -4.75
N HIS A 129 -6.62 5.44 -3.69
CA HIS A 129 -7.01 4.04 -3.67
C HIS A 129 -7.78 3.73 -2.38
N PRO A 130 -9.12 3.79 -2.41
CA PRO A 130 -9.96 3.57 -1.24
C PRO A 130 -9.79 2.18 -0.61
N CYS A 131 -9.28 1.19 -1.35
CA CYS A 131 -9.00 -0.16 -0.85
C CYS A 131 -7.78 -0.24 0.08
N ILE A 132 -7.00 0.84 0.21
CA ILE A 132 -5.77 0.84 0.99
C ILE A 132 -6.06 0.93 2.50
N VAL A 133 -5.49 -0.02 3.25
CA VAL A 133 -5.39 0.04 4.72
C VAL A 133 -3.92 0.01 5.12
N HIS A 134 -3.51 1.02 5.89
CA HIS A 134 -2.12 1.20 6.28
C HIS A 134 -1.74 0.36 7.49
N ILE A 135 -0.51 -0.15 7.48
CA ILE A 135 0.10 -0.89 8.58
C ILE A 135 1.45 -0.26 8.97
N PRO A 136 1.48 1.03 9.35
CA PRO A 136 2.74 1.72 9.56
C PRO A 136 3.48 1.17 10.77
N GLY A 137 4.77 0.90 10.61
CA GLY A 137 5.64 0.57 11.73
C GLY A 137 6.08 1.84 12.47
N VAL A 138 5.80 1.92 13.77
CA VAL A 138 6.13 3.07 14.62
C VAL A 138 6.77 2.60 15.93
N ARG A 139 7.65 3.41 16.51
CA ARG A 139 8.39 3.11 17.75
C ARG A 139 8.16 4.11 18.88
N SER A 140 7.36 5.15 18.63
CA SER A 140 7.04 6.17 19.61
C SER A 140 5.55 6.49 19.54
N GLN A 141 4.96 6.78 20.70
CA GLN A 141 3.57 7.22 20.78
C GLN A 141 3.32 8.49 19.96
N LYS A 142 4.27 9.42 19.96
CA LYS A 142 4.20 10.64 19.13
C LYS A 142 3.97 10.31 17.64
N HIS A 143 4.72 9.35 17.09
CA HIS A 143 4.55 8.95 15.69
C HIS A 143 3.26 8.15 15.47
N VAL A 144 2.81 7.34 16.43
CA VAL A 144 1.49 6.68 16.34
C VAL A 144 0.39 7.72 16.13
N LEU A 145 0.36 8.76 16.97
CA LEU A 145 -0.66 9.80 16.93
C LEU A 145 -0.59 10.63 15.64
N ASP A 146 0.62 10.98 15.20
CA ASP A 146 0.84 11.68 13.93
C ASP A 146 0.31 10.88 12.72
N LEU A 147 0.64 9.59 12.62
CA LEU A 147 0.16 8.76 11.52
C LEU A 147 -1.34 8.47 11.62
N ALA A 148 -1.89 8.36 12.82
CA ALA A 148 -3.33 8.24 13.02
C ALA A 148 -4.08 9.48 12.49
N ASN A 149 -3.50 10.67 12.63
CA ASN A 149 -4.06 11.91 12.11
C ASN A 149 -4.22 11.91 10.57
N SER A 150 -3.48 11.05 9.84
CA SER A 150 -3.62 10.93 8.38
C SER A 150 -5.04 10.62 7.90
N ALA A 151 -5.87 9.98 8.74
CA ALA A 151 -7.27 9.71 8.42
C ALA A 151 -8.14 10.98 8.31
N HIS A 152 -7.69 12.08 8.92
CA HIS A 152 -8.40 13.37 8.96
C HIS A 152 -7.88 14.37 7.94
N ILE A 153 -6.70 14.11 7.34
CA ILE A 153 -6.16 14.94 6.26
C ILE A 153 -7.04 14.77 5.01
N ARG A 154 -7.44 15.89 4.42
CA ARG A 154 -8.20 15.96 3.17
C ARG A 154 -7.34 16.59 2.09
N LEU A 155 -7.18 15.89 0.98
CA LEU A 155 -6.49 16.40 -0.20
C LEU A 155 -7.53 16.88 -1.21
N THR A 156 -7.29 18.05 -1.78
CA THR A 156 -7.94 18.46 -3.02
C THR A 156 -7.34 17.68 -4.20
N GLU A 157 -8.07 17.63 -5.32
CA GLU A 157 -7.57 17.02 -6.56
C GLU A 157 -6.25 17.62 -7.03
N ALA A 158 -6.09 18.94 -6.90
CA ALA A 158 -4.87 19.64 -7.28
C ALA A 158 -3.66 19.19 -6.44
N GLU A 159 -3.87 18.99 -5.14
CA GLU A 159 -2.82 18.55 -4.21
C GLU A 159 -2.50 17.08 -4.37
N ALA A 160 -3.50 16.23 -4.61
CA ALA A 160 -3.27 14.82 -4.95
C ALA A 160 -2.45 14.70 -6.24
N LYS A 161 -2.81 15.49 -7.27
CA LYS A 161 -2.08 15.55 -8.54
C LYS A 161 -0.66 16.11 -8.38
N LEU A 162 -0.45 17.06 -7.46
CA LEU A 162 0.89 17.52 -7.12
C LEU A 162 1.73 16.34 -6.58
N ILE A 163 1.20 15.59 -5.62
CA ILE A 163 1.92 14.43 -5.03
C ILE A 163 2.16 13.35 -6.10
N ASP A 164 1.24 13.14 -7.03
CA ASP A 164 1.41 12.18 -8.13
C ASP A 164 2.61 12.48 -9.04
N GLN A 165 2.95 13.75 -9.18
CA GLN A 165 4.05 14.20 -10.03
C GLN A 165 5.39 14.17 -9.30
N ILE A 166 5.40 13.93 -7.99
CA ILE A 166 6.62 13.81 -7.21
C ILE A 166 7.41 12.59 -7.71
N LYS A 167 8.60 12.87 -8.19
CA LYS A 167 9.65 11.88 -8.42
C LYS A 167 10.64 12.07 -7.28
N PRO A 168 10.63 11.20 -6.25
CA PRO A 168 11.59 11.33 -5.17
C PRO A 168 13.01 11.35 -5.72
N ASN A 169 13.86 12.22 -5.18
CA ASN A 169 15.27 12.24 -5.54
C ASN A 169 15.85 10.84 -5.25
N THR A 170 16.50 10.26 -6.26
CA THR A 170 17.27 9.05 -6.08
C THR A 170 18.71 9.48 -5.82
N ALA A 171 19.12 9.49 -4.56
CA ALA A 171 20.53 9.50 -4.18
C ALA A 171 21.20 8.18 -4.57
#